data_AF-A0AAD6G0C8-F1
#
_entry.id   AF-A0AAD6G0C8-F1
#
_cell.length_a   1.000
_cell.length_b   1.000
_cell.length_c   1.000
_cell.angle_alpha   90.00
_cell.angle_beta   90.00
_cell.angle_gamma   90.00
#
_symmetry.space_group_name_H-M   'P 1'
#
loop_
_entity.id
_entity.type
_entity.pdbx_description
1 polymer ?
#
loop_
_entity_poly.entity_id
_entity_poly.type
_entity_poly.pdbx_seq_one_letter_code
_entity_poly.pdbx_strand_id
1 'polypeptide(L)'
;MQQQPTRESVGSLPSDKQGYVSETNHSLSTTSKSSMVIVLRSLNWPKTIFLVGIPLAATVSLHWVPLRKETFWAGLIYAYLRALAVTAGGQHPLKLVFAIIGAGAGQDTIKKWCRDHRAHHRYVDTDKDPYSMSKGFFHAHIGWVLFEKSDPAHGVLATGRVDISDLRSDPIVIWQRKHYLLLLFIAGYLAPTLFCGLMYGDYIGGFVFAGCIATALEQQGTFCVNSVAHWYGSQPYATDKTPRDNPLTGLLTLGEGYHNFHHEFPIDYRNGVRWHDFDPTKWVIWLCSQFGLATNLRRFPQNEIAKGRIQRKREKLDEESEKVDWGVPLEELPVMEWEEFEQQARTGCNLIVIRGAVHDVSAFVTEHPGGPAMITGAIGKDATEMFEGGVYGHSNAASNLLDTMRIAAIKKTPHVE
;
A
#
# COMPACT_ATOMS: atom_id res chain seq x y z
N MET A 1 30.35 -35.56 -14.74
CA MET A 1 31.09 -34.80 -15.78
C MET A 1 30.39 -33.46 -15.93
N GLN A 2 30.88 -32.45 -15.20
CA GLN A 2 31.68 -31.29 -15.69
C GLN A 2 30.79 -30.25 -16.41
N GLN A 3 30.81 -28.94 -16.10
CA GLN A 3 31.68 -28.11 -15.27
C GLN A 3 30.96 -26.76 -14.97
N GLN A 4 31.19 -26.20 -13.78
CA GLN A 4 30.95 -24.78 -13.44
C GLN A 4 32.16 -23.92 -13.85
N PRO A 5 32.00 -22.62 -14.13
CA PRO A 5 33.12 -21.72 -14.36
C PRO A 5 33.66 -21.08 -13.06
N THR A 6 34.98 -20.94 -13.05
CA THR A 6 35.90 -20.55 -11.97
C THR A 6 35.94 -19.05 -11.67
N ARG A 7 36.15 -18.71 -10.39
CA ARG A 7 36.58 -17.39 -9.89
C ARG A 7 38.08 -17.18 -10.17
N GLU A 8 38.45 -15.97 -10.56
CA GLU A 8 39.83 -15.48 -10.49
C GLU A 8 39.96 -14.30 -9.51
N SER A 9 41.08 -14.27 -8.81
CA SER A 9 41.44 -13.40 -7.70
C SER A 9 42.48 -12.35 -8.10
N VAL A 10 42.26 -11.12 -7.61
CA VAL A 10 43.22 -10.17 -7.00
C VAL A 10 44.59 -9.95 -7.68
N GLY A 11 44.80 -8.72 -8.14
CA GLY A 11 46.12 -8.10 -8.34
C GLY A 11 46.20 -6.76 -7.59
N SER A 12 47.34 -6.51 -6.94
CA SER A 12 47.56 -5.48 -5.92
C SER A 12 48.60 -4.41 -6.32
N LEU A 13 48.39 -3.17 -5.82
CA LEU A 13 49.34 -2.06 -5.53
C LEU A 13 49.84 -1.18 -6.70
N PRO A 14 50.29 0.10 -6.49
CA PRO A 14 50.71 0.72 -5.21
C PRO A 14 50.16 2.13 -4.88
N SER A 15 50.44 2.53 -3.64
CA SER A 15 50.28 3.85 -3.04
C SER A 15 51.26 4.89 -3.58
N ASP A 16 50.81 6.12 -3.77
CA ASP A 16 51.63 7.31 -3.49
C ASP A 16 50.77 8.54 -3.18
N LYS A 17 51.13 9.20 -2.07
CA LYS A 17 50.62 10.50 -1.63
C LYS A 17 51.48 11.58 -2.26
N GLN A 18 50.89 12.65 -2.82
CA GLN A 18 51.31 14.03 -2.57
C GLN A 18 50.34 15.03 -3.21
N GLY A 19 50.23 16.19 -2.57
CA GLY A 19 49.06 17.05 -2.59
C GLY A 19 48.88 17.91 -3.84
N TYR A 20 47.65 18.35 -4.03
CA TYR A 20 47.34 19.71 -4.44
C TYR A 20 45.97 20.07 -3.84
N VAL A 21 46.00 20.78 -2.71
CA VAL A 21 44.86 21.55 -2.23
C VAL A 21 44.88 22.84 -3.05
N SER A 22 44.03 22.93 -4.08
CA SER A 22 43.71 24.20 -4.71
C SER A 22 42.26 24.53 -4.39
N GLU A 23 42.09 25.62 -3.65
CA GLU A 23 40.84 26.25 -3.28
C GLU A 23 39.87 26.35 -4.47
N THR A 24 38.68 25.78 -4.33
CA THR A 24 37.52 26.17 -5.13
C THR A 24 36.43 26.68 -4.21
N ASN A 25 36.63 27.89 -3.68
CA ASN A 25 35.54 28.76 -3.28
C ASN A 25 35.00 29.45 -4.53
N HIS A 26 34.09 28.79 -5.26
CA HIS A 26 33.28 29.44 -6.28
C HIS A 26 31.81 28.98 -6.26
N SER A 27 30.96 29.95 -5.90
CA SER A 27 29.56 30.12 -6.27
C SER A 27 28.54 29.00 -5.97
N LEU A 28 27.97 29.04 -4.77
CA LEU A 28 26.68 28.42 -4.44
C LEU A 28 25.45 29.32 -4.76
N SER A 29 25.63 30.47 -5.43
CA SER A 29 24.52 31.42 -5.67
C SER A 29 23.98 31.46 -7.11
N THR A 30 24.67 30.86 -8.09
CA THR A 30 24.30 30.89 -9.52
C THR A 30 23.51 29.66 -10.00
N THR A 31 23.52 28.56 -9.24
CA THR A 31 22.77 27.33 -9.56
C THR A 31 21.28 27.42 -9.24
N SER A 32 20.88 28.18 -8.20
CA SER A 32 19.47 28.29 -7.75
C SER A 32 18.56 29.04 -8.73
N LYS A 33 19.04 30.15 -9.33
CA LYS A 33 18.24 30.89 -10.33
C LYS A 33 18.03 30.06 -11.61
N SER A 34 19.06 29.33 -12.04
CA SER A 34 18.99 28.45 -13.21
C SER A 34 18.07 27.25 -12.98
N SER A 35 18.07 26.67 -11.78
CA SER A 35 17.17 25.55 -11.44
C SER A 35 15.71 25.99 -11.36
N MET A 36 15.41 27.16 -10.78
CA MET A 36 14.04 27.66 -10.70
C MET A 36 13.46 27.98 -12.08
N VAL A 37 14.24 28.56 -13.00
CA VAL A 37 13.81 28.81 -14.38
C VAL A 37 13.50 27.50 -15.12
N ILE A 38 14.29 26.45 -14.90
CA ILE A 38 14.05 25.13 -15.49
C ILE A 38 12.73 24.54 -14.98
N VAL A 39 12.47 24.62 -13.67
CA VAL A 39 11.21 24.15 -13.05
C VAL A 39 10.00 24.93 -13.59
N LEU A 40 10.09 26.26 -13.67
CA LEU A 40 8.98 27.09 -14.17
C LEU A 40 8.67 26.81 -15.65
N ARG A 41 9.68 26.47 -16.45
CA ARG A 41 9.51 26.08 -17.86
C ARG A 41 8.96 24.67 -18.05
N SER A 42 9.07 23.79 -17.05
CA SER A 42 8.54 22.42 -17.14
C SER A 42 7.08 22.30 -16.68
N LEU A 43 6.52 23.36 -16.08
CA LEU A 43 5.13 23.38 -15.63
C LEU A 43 4.12 23.44 -16.77
N ASN A 44 3.04 22.69 -16.61
CA ASN A 44 1.82 22.82 -17.39
C ASN A 44 0.97 23.96 -16.82
N TRP A 45 1.23 25.19 -17.26
CA TRP A 45 0.61 26.40 -16.71
C TRP A 45 -0.93 26.38 -16.66
N PRO A 46 -1.67 25.91 -17.69
CA PRO A 46 -3.13 25.78 -17.59
C PRO A 46 -3.57 24.91 -16.41
N LYS A 47 -2.94 23.74 -16.21
CA LYS A 47 -3.24 22.85 -15.09
C LYS A 47 -2.78 23.42 -13.76
N THR A 48 -1.62 24.09 -13.73
CA THR A 48 -1.11 24.77 -12.52
C THR A 48 -2.05 25.88 -12.07
N ILE A 49 -2.53 26.73 -12.98
CA ILE A 49 -3.50 27.78 -12.66
C ILE A 49 -4.80 27.17 -12.14
N PHE A 50 -5.28 26.09 -12.77
CA PHE A 50 -6.51 25.42 -12.36
C PHE A 50 -6.40 24.78 -10.97
N LEU A 51 -5.31 24.04 -10.70
CA LEU A 51 -5.14 23.27 -9.46
C LEU A 51 -4.55 24.08 -8.29
N VAL A 52 -3.88 25.21 -8.56
CA VAL A 52 -3.19 26.02 -7.54
C VAL A 52 -3.67 27.47 -7.57
N GLY A 53 -3.74 28.08 -8.75
CA GLY A 53 -4.13 29.48 -8.91
C GLY A 53 -5.58 29.76 -8.49
N ILE A 54 -6.54 29.00 -8.99
CA ILE A 54 -7.97 29.16 -8.65
C ILE A 54 -8.22 28.91 -7.15
N PRO A 55 -7.73 27.82 -6.54
CA PRO A 55 -7.91 27.61 -5.09
C PRO A 55 -7.26 28.70 -4.24
N LEU A 56 -6.08 29.20 -4.64
CA LEU A 56 -5.41 30.30 -3.93
C LEU A 56 -6.23 31.59 -4.01
N ALA A 57 -6.70 31.96 -5.20
CA ALA A 57 -7.56 33.13 -5.39
C ALA A 57 -8.87 32.99 -4.60
N ALA A 58 -9.49 31.81 -4.60
CA ALA A 58 -10.68 31.54 -3.81
C ALA A 58 -10.42 31.63 -2.30
N THR A 59 -9.28 31.13 -1.82
CA THR A 59 -8.88 31.23 -0.41
C THR A 59 -8.66 32.68 0.02
N VAL A 60 -8.01 33.48 -0.83
CA VAL A 60 -7.84 34.92 -0.60
C VAL A 60 -9.20 35.63 -0.59
N SER A 61 -10.13 35.22 -1.45
CA SER A 61 -11.48 35.82 -1.51
C SER A 61 -12.31 35.59 -0.24
N LEU A 62 -11.96 34.63 0.60
CA LEU A 62 -12.63 34.35 1.88
C LEU A 62 -12.58 35.54 2.85
N HIS A 63 -11.65 36.47 2.67
CA HIS A 63 -11.60 37.72 3.44
C HIS A 63 -12.81 38.64 3.17
N TRP A 64 -13.42 38.56 1.99
CA TRP A 64 -14.54 39.42 1.58
C TRP A 64 -15.84 38.65 1.35
N VAL A 65 -15.78 37.33 1.19
CA VAL A 65 -16.95 36.49 0.93
C VAL A 65 -17.23 35.63 2.16
N PRO A 66 -18.17 36.03 3.04
CA PRO A 66 -18.48 35.27 4.25
C PRO A 66 -19.15 33.95 3.90
N LEU A 67 -18.77 32.88 4.61
CA LEU A 67 -19.41 31.57 4.46
C LEU A 67 -20.81 31.58 5.08
N ARG A 68 -21.84 31.38 4.25
CA ARG A 68 -23.20 31.11 4.72
C ARG A 68 -23.41 29.63 4.99
N LYS A 69 -24.22 29.30 6.00
CA LYS A 69 -24.48 27.91 6.41
C LYS A 69 -25.16 27.12 5.29
N GLU A 70 -26.10 27.74 4.59
CA GLU A 70 -26.86 27.13 3.49
C GLU A 70 -25.93 26.80 2.32
N THR A 71 -25.09 27.74 1.92
CA THR A 71 -24.07 27.59 0.88
C THR A 71 -23.04 26.51 1.25
N PHE A 72 -22.62 26.45 2.51
CA PHE A 72 -21.73 25.41 3.00
C PHE A 72 -22.33 24.01 2.79
N TRP A 73 -23.56 23.78 3.26
CA TRP A 73 -24.20 22.47 3.15
C TRP A 73 -24.54 22.12 1.70
N ALA A 74 -25.02 23.08 0.91
CA ALA A 74 -25.26 22.88 -0.52
C ALA A 74 -23.98 22.49 -1.27
N GLY A 75 -22.88 23.20 -1.00
CA GLY A 75 -21.58 22.90 -1.58
C GLY A 75 -21.04 21.53 -1.16
N LEU A 76 -21.17 21.18 0.13
CA LEU A 76 -20.73 19.89 0.65
C LEU A 76 -21.49 18.71 0.02
N ILE A 77 -22.82 18.81 -0.04
CA ILE A 77 -23.68 17.78 -0.66
C ILE A 77 -23.33 17.65 -2.15
N TYR A 78 -23.17 18.78 -2.84
CA TYR A 78 -22.85 18.76 -4.26
C TYR A 78 -21.45 18.19 -4.55
N ALA A 79 -20.45 18.51 -3.73
CA ALA A 79 -19.13 17.91 -3.80
C ALA A 79 -19.17 16.39 -3.58
N TYR A 80 -19.99 15.92 -2.63
CA TYR A 80 -20.18 14.49 -2.40
C TYR A 80 -20.80 13.78 -3.62
N LEU A 81 -21.79 14.39 -4.27
CA LEU A 81 -22.39 13.85 -5.50
C LEU A 81 -21.39 13.81 -6.66
N ARG A 82 -20.50 14.81 -6.79
CA ARG A 82 -19.43 14.82 -7.79
C ARG A 82 -18.40 13.72 -7.52
N ALA A 83 -17.95 13.57 -6.28
CA ALA A 83 -17.01 12.52 -5.90
C ALA A 83 -17.58 11.13 -6.18
N LEU A 84 -18.86 10.89 -5.83
CA LEU A 84 -19.55 9.64 -6.21
C LEU A 84 -19.64 9.44 -7.73
N ALA A 85 -19.86 10.49 -8.51
CA ALA A 85 -19.92 10.39 -9.97
C ALA A 85 -18.56 10.07 -10.62
N VAL A 86 -17.44 10.34 -9.93
CA VAL A 86 -16.09 9.96 -10.37
C VAL A 86 -15.84 8.47 -10.11
N THR A 87 -16.24 7.96 -8.94
CA THR A 87 -15.91 6.59 -8.49
C THR A 87 -16.98 5.55 -8.86
N ALA A 88 -18.25 5.95 -9.01
CA ALA A 88 -19.35 5.03 -9.28
C ALA A 88 -19.56 4.76 -10.78
N GLY A 89 -19.79 3.49 -11.11
CA GLY A 89 -20.22 3.04 -12.43
C GLY A 89 -21.73 2.79 -12.52
N GLY A 90 -22.28 2.92 -13.72
CA GLY A 90 -23.69 2.65 -14.00
C GLY A 90 -23.98 2.46 -15.48
N GLN A 91 -25.25 2.19 -15.80
CA GLN A 91 -25.77 2.10 -17.16
C GLN A 91 -26.67 3.30 -17.46
N HIS A 92 -27.15 3.41 -18.69
CA HIS A 92 -28.06 4.49 -19.06
C HIS A 92 -29.37 4.40 -18.22
N PRO A 93 -29.90 5.52 -17.68
CA PRO A 93 -29.44 6.91 -17.84
C PRO A 93 -28.37 7.36 -16.83
N LEU A 94 -28.11 6.58 -15.77
CA LEU A 94 -27.19 6.93 -14.68
C LEU A 94 -25.78 7.28 -15.17
N LYS A 95 -25.27 6.54 -16.15
CA LYS A 95 -23.95 6.82 -16.76
C LYS A 95 -23.84 8.22 -17.34
N LEU A 96 -24.89 8.72 -17.99
CA LEU A 96 -24.92 10.07 -18.57
C LEU A 96 -24.92 11.12 -17.45
N VAL A 97 -25.70 10.89 -16.40
CA VAL A 97 -25.75 11.76 -15.22
C VAL A 97 -24.36 11.85 -14.56
N PHE A 98 -23.71 10.72 -14.32
CA PHE A 98 -22.36 10.69 -13.77
C PHE A 98 -21.33 11.34 -14.70
N ALA A 99 -21.45 11.16 -16.02
CA ALA A 99 -20.56 11.82 -16.97
C ALA A 99 -20.65 13.36 -16.94
N ILE A 100 -21.84 13.91 -16.67
CA ILE A 100 -22.08 15.36 -16.54
C ILE A 100 -21.58 15.87 -15.19
N ILE A 101 -22.05 15.25 -14.09
CA ILE A 101 -21.75 15.71 -12.73
C ILE A 101 -20.26 15.51 -12.42
N GLY A 102 -19.71 14.34 -12.73
CA GLY A 102 -18.30 14.00 -12.49
C GLY A 102 -17.32 14.85 -13.29
N ALA A 103 -17.72 15.42 -14.43
CA ALA A 103 -16.89 16.40 -15.14
C ALA A 103 -16.60 17.64 -14.27
N GLY A 104 -17.53 18.00 -13.38
CA GLY A 104 -17.37 19.10 -12.43
C GLY A 104 -16.28 18.87 -11.38
N ALA A 105 -15.82 17.64 -11.17
CA ALA A 105 -14.71 17.33 -10.24
C ALA A 105 -13.34 17.81 -10.77
N GLY A 106 -13.25 18.10 -12.08
CA GLY A 106 -12.01 18.62 -12.68
C GLY A 106 -10.86 17.63 -12.75
N GLN A 107 -11.16 16.32 -12.87
CA GLN A 107 -10.15 15.24 -12.87
C GLN A 107 -9.84 14.69 -14.27
N ASP A 108 -10.00 15.51 -15.30
CA ASP A 108 -9.86 15.17 -16.73
C ASP A 108 -11.03 14.33 -17.27
N THR A 109 -10.99 14.03 -18.57
CA THR A 109 -12.03 13.25 -19.27
C THR A 109 -12.12 11.83 -18.73
N ILE A 110 -13.31 11.20 -18.76
CA ILE A 110 -13.49 9.79 -18.35
C ILE A 110 -12.47 8.89 -19.07
N LYS A 111 -12.28 9.13 -20.37
CA LYS A 111 -11.32 8.37 -21.18
C LYS A 111 -9.88 8.49 -20.65
N LYS A 112 -9.44 9.68 -20.24
CA LYS A 112 -8.08 9.87 -19.72
C LYS A 112 -7.95 9.31 -18.31
N TRP A 113 -8.92 9.59 -17.43
CA TRP A 113 -8.94 9.08 -16.06
C TRP A 113 -8.86 7.55 -16.04
N CYS A 114 -9.76 6.86 -16.76
CA CYS A 114 -9.75 5.40 -16.82
C CYS A 114 -8.49 4.83 -17.49
N ARG A 115 -7.92 5.49 -18.50
CA ARG A 115 -6.65 5.07 -19.11
C ARG A 115 -5.52 5.12 -18.08
N ASP A 116 -5.39 6.25 -17.39
CA ASP A 116 -4.29 6.47 -16.44
C ASP A 116 -4.43 5.57 -15.22
N HIS A 117 -5.66 5.37 -14.74
CA HIS A 117 -5.94 4.45 -13.65
C HIS A 117 -5.62 2.99 -14.03
N ARG A 118 -5.99 2.53 -15.23
CA ARG A 118 -5.58 1.21 -15.73
C ARG A 118 -4.07 1.07 -15.84
N ALA A 119 -3.38 2.12 -16.30
CA ALA A 119 -1.92 2.12 -16.40
C ALA A 119 -1.28 2.05 -15.01
N HIS A 120 -1.82 2.78 -14.03
CA HIS A 120 -1.41 2.72 -12.64
C HIS A 120 -1.54 1.32 -12.06
N HIS A 121 -2.70 0.65 -12.17
CA HIS A 121 -2.84 -0.74 -11.69
C HIS A 121 -1.87 -1.71 -12.37
N ARG A 122 -1.64 -1.55 -13.68
CA ARG A 122 -0.76 -2.45 -14.43
C ARG A 122 0.72 -2.25 -14.14
N TYR A 123 1.13 -1.02 -13.85
CA TYR A 123 2.52 -0.61 -13.77
C TYR A 123 2.89 0.02 -12.42
N VAL A 124 2.07 -0.21 -11.39
CA VAL A 124 2.20 0.35 -10.05
C VAL A 124 3.64 0.30 -9.55
N ASP A 125 4.09 1.40 -8.96
CA ASP A 125 5.44 1.60 -8.43
C ASP A 125 6.59 1.58 -9.46
N THR A 126 6.29 1.46 -10.76
CA THR A 126 7.30 1.55 -11.84
C THR A 126 7.31 2.93 -12.50
N ASP A 127 8.29 3.19 -13.37
CA ASP A 127 8.37 4.43 -14.14
C ASP A 127 7.19 4.68 -15.08
N LYS A 128 6.48 3.60 -15.48
CA LYS A 128 5.33 3.62 -16.38
C LYS A 128 4.01 3.95 -15.67
N ASP A 129 4.00 3.96 -14.34
CA ASP A 129 2.88 4.45 -13.54
C ASP A 129 2.82 5.99 -13.61
N PRO A 130 1.68 6.57 -14.06
CA PRO A 130 1.53 8.01 -14.20
C PRO A 130 1.73 8.80 -12.91
N TYR A 131 1.43 8.22 -11.74
CA TYR A 131 1.53 8.88 -10.45
C TYR A 131 2.24 8.02 -9.39
N SER A 132 3.28 7.31 -9.85
CA SER A 132 4.12 6.40 -9.05
C SER A 132 4.62 7.02 -7.75
N MET A 133 4.38 6.33 -6.63
CA MET A 133 4.89 6.72 -5.32
C MET A 133 6.43 6.62 -5.22
N SER A 134 7.05 5.76 -6.04
CA SER A 134 8.52 5.64 -6.16
C SER A 134 9.21 6.93 -6.62
N LYS A 135 8.48 7.83 -7.29
CA LYS A 135 8.98 9.17 -7.69
C LYS A 135 8.83 10.23 -6.59
N GLY A 136 8.36 9.84 -5.41
CA GLY A 136 8.21 10.68 -4.22
C GLY A 136 6.79 11.22 -4.02
N PHE A 137 6.48 11.56 -2.76
CA PHE A 137 5.14 11.98 -2.33
C PHE A 137 4.58 13.15 -3.15
N PHE A 138 5.40 14.18 -3.40
CA PHE A 138 4.96 15.35 -4.17
C PHE A 138 4.56 14.97 -5.60
N HIS A 139 5.31 14.08 -6.25
CA HIS A 139 4.96 13.59 -7.59
C HIS A 139 3.63 12.84 -7.56
N ALA A 140 3.48 11.86 -6.67
CA ALA A 140 2.27 11.05 -6.55
C ALA A 140 1.03 11.86 -6.19
N HIS A 141 1.18 12.92 -5.38
CA HIS A 141 0.07 13.77 -4.98
C HIS A 141 -0.38 14.70 -6.12
N ILE A 142 0.48 15.62 -6.57
CA ILE A 142 0.07 16.68 -7.52
C ILE A 142 1.07 16.89 -8.66
N GLY A 143 2.36 16.56 -8.44
CA GLY A 143 3.42 16.80 -9.41
C GLY A 143 3.20 16.07 -10.75
N TRP A 144 2.61 14.88 -10.74
CA TRP A 144 2.29 14.15 -11.96
C TRP A 144 1.40 14.93 -12.93
N VAL A 145 0.52 15.80 -12.43
CA VAL A 145 -0.34 16.66 -13.24
C VAL A 145 0.37 17.97 -13.62
N LEU A 146 1.07 18.57 -12.67
CA LEU A 146 1.73 19.87 -12.87
C LEU A 146 2.87 19.81 -13.88
N PHE A 147 3.56 18.68 -13.97
CA PHE A 147 4.67 18.46 -14.89
C PHE A 147 4.30 17.54 -16.06
N GLU A 148 3.00 17.30 -16.28
CA GLU A 148 2.53 16.43 -17.36
C GLU A 148 2.88 17.02 -18.73
N LYS A 149 3.79 16.35 -19.44
CA LYS A 149 4.09 16.62 -20.85
C LYS A 149 3.24 15.72 -21.74
N SER A 150 2.31 16.33 -22.45
CA SER A 150 1.46 15.65 -23.43
C SER A 150 2.08 15.75 -24.81
N ASP A 151 2.28 14.61 -25.49
CA ASP A 151 2.52 14.54 -26.92
C ASP A 151 1.17 14.34 -27.63
N PRO A 152 0.77 15.22 -28.57
CA PRO A 152 -0.44 15.05 -29.37
C PRO A 152 -0.54 13.71 -30.11
N ALA A 153 0.59 13.08 -30.49
CA ALA A 153 0.64 11.82 -31.22
C ALA A 153 0.68 10.58 -30.31
N HIS A 154 1.28 10.66 -29.12
CA HIS A 154 1.55 9.50 -28.26
C HIS A 154 0.90 9.54 -26.87
N GLY A 155 0.21 10.63 -26.50
CA GLY A 155 -0.36 10.80 -25.16
C GLY A 155 0.68 11.31 -24.15
N VAL A 156 0.56 10.92 -22.87
CA VAL A 156 1.58 11.25 -21.87
C VAL A 156 2.80 10.41 -22.17
N LEU A 157 3.91 11.04 -22.54
CA LEU A 157 5.12 10.37 -23.05
C LEU A 157 5.70 9.32 -22.09
N ALA A 158 5.34 9.38 -20.80
CA ALA A 158 5.85 8.49 -19.75
C ALA A 158 4.88 7.38 -19.31
N THR A 159 3.60 7.39 -19.71
CA THR A 159 2.60 6.44 -19.17
C THR A 159 2.58 5.12 -19.95
N GLY A 160 2.50 4.01 -19.23
CA GLY A 160 2.45 2.67 -19.81
C GLY A 160 1.20 2.41 -20.67
N ARG A 161 1.33 1.50 -21.65
CA ARG A 161 0.24 1.16 -22.57
C ARG A 161 -0.79 0.23 -21.93
N VAL A 162 -2.06 0.56 -22.12
CA VAL A 162 -3.22 -0.23 -21.66
C VAL A 162 -4.31 -0.26 -22.72
N ASP A 163 -5.14 -1.29 -22.68
CA ASP A 163 -6.31 -1.36 -23.55
C ASP A 163 -7.38 -0.37 -23.10
N ILE A 164 -7.94 0.35 -24.07
CA ILE A 164 -9.00 1.36 -23.92
C ILE A 164 -10.01 1.26 -25.07
N SER A 165 -10.09 0.11 -25.74
CA SER A 165 -11.00 -0.15 -26.86
C SER A 165 -12.47 0.05 -26.48
N ASP A 166 -12.85 -0.36 -25.28
CA ASP A 166 -14.15 -0.12 -24.66
C ASP A 166 -14.45 1.38 -24.49
N LEU A 167 -13.48 2.17 -24.01
CA LEU A 167 -13.64 3.62 -23.83
C LEU A 167 -13.72 4.37 -25.17
N ARG A 168 -13.15 3.80 -26.24
CA ARG A 168 -13.21 4.37 -27.60
C ARG A 168 -14.54 4.08 -28.29
N SER A 169 -15.20 2.99 -27.93
CA SER A 169 -16.46 2.56 -28.53
C SER A 169 -17.68 3.09 -27.78
N ASP A 170 -17.52 3.56 -26.54
CA ASP A 170 -18.63 4.10 -25.75
C ASP A 170 -19.06 5.54 -26.17
N PRO A 171 -20.30 5.74 -26.64
CA PRO A 171 -20.75 7.04 -27.13
C PRO A 171 -20.78 8.14 -26.05
N ILE A 172 -21.13 7.80 -24.80
CA ILE A 172 -21.20 8.77 -23.69
C ILE A 172 -19.80 9.23 -23.32
N VAL A 173 -18.83 8.31 -23.28
CA VAL A 173 -17.42 8.64 -22.99
C VAL A 173 -16.84 9.56 -24.08
N ILE A 174 -17.13 9.28 -25.35
CA ILE A 174 -16.67 10.12 -26.46
C ILE A 174 -17.35 11.49 -26.45
N TRP A 175 -18.66 11.54 -26.18
CA TRP A 175 -19.40 12.79 -26.02
C TRP A 175 -18.84 13.64 -24.87
N GLN A 176 -18.66 13.04 -23.69
CA GLN A 176 -18.11 13.71 -22.51
C GLN A 176 -16.72 14.28 -22.80
N ARG A 177 -15.85 13.52 -23.49
CA ARG A 177 -14.53 13.99 -23.91
C ARG A 177 -14.62 15.20 -24.85
N LYS A 178 -15.54 15.18 -25.82
CA LYS A 178 -15.72 16.28 -26.79
C LYS A 178 -16.18 17.57 -26.11
N HIS A 179 -17.00 17.46 -25.06
CA HIS A 179 -17.62 18.58 -24.36
C HIS A 179 -17.02 18.87 -22.98
N TYR A 180 -15.87 18.26 -22.64
CA TYR A 180 -15.35 18.23 -21.28
C TYR A 180 -15.20 19.59 -20.61
N LEU A 181 -14.56 20.57 -21.28
CA LEU A 181 -14.34 21.90 -20.68
C LEU A 181 -15.66 22.63 -20.41
N LEU A 182 -16.66 22.45 -21.28
CA LEU A 182 -18.00 23.01 -21.08
C LEU A 182 -18.69 22.34 -19.89
N LEU A 183 -18.65 21.01 -19.81
CA LEU A 183 -19.24 20.25 -18.71
C LEU A 183 -18.57 20.57 -17.38
N LEU A 184 -17.24 20.68 -17.36
CA LEU A 184 -16.45 21.11 -16.20
C LEU A 184 -16.90 22.50 -15.73
N PHE A 185 -17.01 23.47 -16.64
CA PHE A 185 -17.44 24.82 -16.28
C PHE A 185 -18.88 24.83 -15.72
N ILE A 186 -19.79 24.12 -16.40
CA ILE A 186 -21.19 24.08 -16.00
C ILE A 186 -21.36 23.37 -14.66
N ALA A 187 -20.88 22.14 -14.52
CA ALA A 187 -21.06 21.36 -13.31
C ALA A 187 -20.18 21.87 -12.17
N GLY A 188 -18.90 22.18 -12.42
CA GLY A 188 -17.97 22.58 -11.37
C GLY A 188 -18.21 23.99 -10.83
N TYR A 189 -18.77 24.91 -11.62
CA TYR A 189 -18.83 26.32 -11.25
C TYR A 189 -20.21 26.95 -11.44
N LEU A 190 -20.79 26.85 -12.64
CA LEU A 190 -22.05 27.55 -12.93
C LEU A 190 -23.23 26.99 -12.14
N ALA A 191 -23.39 25.66 -12.11
CA ALA A 191 -24.48 24.99 -11.42
C ALA A 191 -24.51 25.29 -9.91
N PRO A 192 -23.41 25.11 -9.13
CA PRO A 192 -23.42 25.47 -7.71
C PRO A 192 -23.64 26.97 -7.47
N THR A 193 -23.09 27.83 -8.33
CA THR A 193 -23.30 29.30 -8.28
C THR A 193 -24.77 29.66 -8.44
N LEU A 194 -25.41 29.14 -9.49
CA LEU A 194 -26.82 29.41 -9.76
C LEU A 194 -27.73 28.79 -8.69
N PHE A 195 -27.42 27.58 -8.22
CA PHE A 195 -28.20 26.95 -7.17
C PHE A 195 -28.19 27.79 -5.88
N CYS A 196 -27.01 28.18 -5.39
CA CYS A 196 -26.91 28.99 -4.17
C CYS A 196 -27.48 30.39 -4.36
N GLY A 197 -27.30 30.99 -5.54
CA GLY A 197 -27.85 32.29 -5.90
C GLY A 197 -29.37 32.31 -5.96
N LEU A 198 -29.98 31.33 -6.61
CA LEU A 198 -31.44 31.24 -6.76
C LEU A 198 -32.14 30.78 -5.49
N MET A 199 -31.55 29.87 -4.73
CA MET A 199 -32.18 29.32 -3.52
C MET A 199 -31.94 30.17 -2.26
N TYR A 200 -30.77 30.79 -2.15
CA TYR A 200 -30.33 31.47 -0.92
C TYR A 200 -29.86 32.91 -1.14
N GLY A 201 -29.95 33.43 -2.36
CA GLY A 201 -29.46 34.77 -2.71
C GLY A 201 -27.94 34.92 -2.63
N ASP A 202 -27.18 33.82 -2.70
CA ASP A 202 -25.72 33.78 -2.48
C ASP A 202 -24.95 33.29 -3.71
N TYR A 203 -24.96 34.08 -4.79
CA TYR A 203 -24.23 33.75 -6.02
C TYR A 203 -22.72 33.69 -5.79
N ILE A 204 -22.15 34.70 -5.12
CA ILE A 204 -20.71 34.80 -4.90
C ILE A 204 -20.23 33.68 -3.97
N GLY A 205 -20.95 33.39 -2.88
CA GLY A 205 -20.63 32.26 -2.02
C GLY A 205 -20.78 30.92 -2.73
N GLY A 206 -21.80 30.77 -3.58
CA GLY A 206 -21.95 29.59 -4.44
C GLY A 206 -20.76 29.36 -5.37
N PHE A 207 -20.26 30.42 -6.00
CA PHE A 207 -19.07 30.33 -6.85
C PHE A 207 -17.80 30.03 -6.06
N VAL A 208 -17.55 30.76 -4.97
CA VAL A 208 -16.32 30.66 -4.19
C VAL A 208 -16.26 29.35 -3.39
N PHE A 209 -17.28 29.05 -2.58
CA PHE A 209 -17.27 27.90 -1.69
C PHE A 209 -17.71 26.62 -2.40
N ALA A 210 -18.91 26.62 -3.00
CA ALA A 210 -19.48 25.42 -3.61
C ALA A 210 -18.87 25.09 -4.99
N GLY A 211 -18.25 26.07 -5.65
CA GLY A 211 -17.49 25.88 -6.88
C GLY A 211 -15.99 25.72 -6.62
N CYS A 212 -15.28 26.81 -6.37
CA CYS A 212 -13.81 26.82 -6.32
C CYS A 212 -13.21 26.01 -5.18
N ILE A 213 -13.59 26.30 -3.92
CA ILE A 213 -13.02 25.62 -2.74
C ILE A 213 -13.43 24.14 -2.73
N ALA A 214 -14.70 23.83 -2.97
CA ALA A 214 -15.19 22.45 -3.01
C ALA A 214 -14.46 21.61 -4.08
N THR A 215 -14.27 22.15 -5.29
CA THR A 215 -13.50 21.47 -6.35
C THR A 215 -12.05 21.24 -5.93
N ALA A 216 -11.41 22.25 -5.30
CA ALA A 216 -10.04 22.12 -4.81
C ALA A 216 -9.91 21.00 -3.77
N LEU A 217 -10.79 20.97 -2.77
CA LEU A 217 -10.79 19.96 -1.72
C LEU A 217 -11.05 18.56 -2.28
N GLU A 218 -11.97 18.42 -3.23
CA GLU A 218 -12.25 17.15 -3.92
C GLU A 218 -11.03 16.63 -4.70
N GLN A 219 -10.32 17.52 -5.39
CA GLN A 219 -9.07 17.19 -6.07
C GLN A 219 -7.99 16.74 -5.08
N GLN A 220 -7.76 17.49 -4.00
CA GLN A 220 -6.78 17.10 -2.98
C GLN A 220 -7.15 15.76 -2.32
N GLY A 221 -8.44 15.53 -2.04
CA GLY A 221 -8.93 14.25 -1.51
C GLY A 221 -8.63 13.09 -2.45
N THR A 222 -8.89 13.26 -3.74
CA THR A 222 -8.57 12.24 -4.76
C THR A 222 -7.06 12.01 -4.85
N PHE A 223 -6.27 13.09 -4.85
CA PHE A 223 -4.81 13.01 -4.92
C PHE A 223 -4.19 12.33 -3.68
N CYS A 224 -4.86 12.36 -2.53
CA CYS A 224 -4.47 11.56 -1.35
C CYS A 224 -4.57 10.05 -1.61
N VAL A 225 -5.43 9.58 -2.52
CA VAL A 225 -5.48 8.16 -2.88
C VAL A 225 -4.17 7.74 -3.54
N ASN A 226 -3.64 8.58 -4.43
CA ASN A 226 -2.37 8.31 -5.12
C ASN A 226 -1.15 8.45 -4.19
N SER A 227 -1.20 9.34 -3.18
CA SER A 227 -0.06 9.61 -2.30
C SER A 227 -0.18 8.96 -0.91
N VAL A 228 -1.15 9.39 -0.11
CA VAL A 228 -1.34 8.91 1.27
C VAL A 228 -1.66 7.42 1.29
N ALA A 229 -2.55 6.94 0.42
CA ALA A 229 -2.89 5.52 0.36
C ALA A 229 -1.77 4.63 -0.21
N HIS A 230 -0.69 5.22 -0.75
CA HIS A 230 0.54 4.51 -1.12
C HIS A 230 1.68 4.69 -0.10
N TRP A 231 1.45 5.44 0.99
CA TRP A 231 2.49 5.76 1.96
C TRP A 231 2.16 5.32 3.38
N TYR A 232 0.90 5.52 3.81
CA TYR A 232 0.51 5.36 5.21
C TYR A 232 -0.77 4.55 5.39
N GLY A 233 -0.66 3.42 6.09
CA GLY A 233 -1.76 2.50 6.38
C GLY A 233 -1.28 1.06 6.53
N SER A 234 -2.23 0.12 6.49
CA SER A 234 -1.98 -1.30 6.65
C SER A 234 -1.98 -2.06 5.31
N GLN A 235 -1.33 -3.21 5.25
CA GLN A 235 -1.33 -4.08 4.06
C GLN A 235 -1.87 -5.47 4.44
N PRO A 236 -3.21 -5.62 4.57
CA PRO A 236 -3.82 -6.86 5.04
C PRO A 236 -3.92 -7.96 3.97
N TYR A 237 -3.60 -7.69 2.70
CA TYR A 237 -3.71 -8.65 1.59
C TYR A 237 -2.36 -8.91 0.91
N ALA A 238 -1.61 -7.88 0.53
CA ALA A 238 -0.33 -8.02 -0.17
C ALA A 238 0.66 -6.91 0.19
N THR A 239 1.96 -7.21 0.21
CA THR A 239 3.06 -6.27 0.57
C THR A 239 4.09 -6.08 -0.53
N ASP A 240 3.88 -6.67 -1.72
CA ASP A 240 4.79 -6.55 -2.87
C ASP A 240 4.86 -5.12 -3.44
N LYS A 241 3.82 -4.32 -3.21
CA LYS A 241 3.66 -2.94 -3.70
C LYS A 241 3.33 -1.98 -2.56
N THR A 242 3.30 -0.69 -2.86
CA THR A 242 3.04 0.40 -1.90
C THR A 242 1.58 0.64 -1.45
N PRO A 243 0.50 0.20 -2.12
CA PRO A 243 -0.88 0.44 -1.68
C PRO A 243 -1.19 -0.06 -0.28
N ARG A 244 -1.89 0.76 0.49
CA ARG A 244 -2.21 0.58 1.92
C ARG A 244 -3.68 0.90 2.21
N ASP A 245 -4.30 0.09 3.04
CA ASP A 245 -5.61 0.33 3.63
C ASP A 245 -5.50 1.35 4.78
N ASN A 246 -6.30 2.41 4.70
CA ASN A 246 -6.40 3.44 5.72
C ASN A 246 -7.87 3.90 5.88
N PRO A 247 -8.55 3.60 7.00
CA PRO A 247 -9.94 4.00 7.22
C PRO A 247 -10.17 5.52 7.23
N LEU A 248 -9.20 6.31 7.69
CA LEU A 248 -9.30 7.77 7.66
C LEU A 248 -9.24 8.29 6.22
N THR A 249 -8.33 7.74 5.41
CA THR A 249 -8.34 8.01 3.97
C THR A 249 -9.68 7.57 3.36
N GLY A 250 -10.19 6.39 3.71
CA GLY A 250 -11.49 5.90 3.24
C GLY A 250 -12.66 6.82 3.57
N LEU A 251 -12.66 7.44 4.75
CA LEU A 251 -13.64 8.46 5.12
C LEU A 251 -13.54 9.71 4.24
N LEU A 252 -12.33 10.21 4.00
CA LEU A 252 -12.08 11.42 3.21
C LEU A 252 -12.31 11.21 1.71
N THR A 253 -12.17 9.97 1.23
CA THR A 253 -12.21 9.63 -0.20
C THR A 253 -13.41 8.74 -0.57
N LEU A 254 -14.43 8.65 0.29
CA LEU A 254 -15.66 7.92 0.00
C LEU A 254 -15.47 6.42 -0.32
N GLY A 255 -14.50 5.79 0.36
CA GLY A 255 -14.20 4.36 0.25
C GLY A 255 -12.87 4.04 -0.43
N GLU A 256 -12.28 4.97 -1.18
CA GLU A 256 -11.06 4.70 -1.98
C GLU A 256 -9.81 4.46 -1.12
N GLY A 257 -9.87 4.69 0.20
CA GLY A 257 -8.76 4.48 1.13
C GLY A 257 -8.51 3.02 1.53
N TYR A 258 -9.37 2.07 1.15
CA TYR A 258 -9.09 0.63 1.27
C TYR A 258 -8.24 0.16 0.07
N HIS A 259 -7.08 0.80 -0.07
CA HIS A 259 -6.31 0.78 -1.30
C HIS A 259 -5.47 -0.49 -1.49
N ASN A 260 -5.10 -1.18 -0.41
CA ASN A 260 -4.44 -2.48 -0.51
C ASN A 260 -5.40 -3.53 -1.07
N PHE A 261 -6.66 -3.53 -0.62
CA PHE A 261 -7.70 -4.38 -1.20
C PHE A 261 -7.93 -4.06 -2.69
N HIS A 262 -8.12 -2.78 -3.00
CA HIS A 262 -8.39 -2.31 -4.36
C HIS A 262 -7.29 -2.72 -5.35
N HIS A 263 -6.02 -2.62 -4.95
CA HIS A 263 -4.90 -3.01 -5.82
C HIS A 263 -4.72 -4.52 -5.96
N GLU A 264 -5.00 -5.28 -4.91
CA GLU A 264 -4.90 -6.74 -4.95
C GLU A 264 -6.07 -7.37 -5.75
N PHE A 265 -7.27 -6.79 -5.65
CA PHE A 265 -8.49 -7.31 -6.26
C PHE A 265 -9.21 -6.26 -7.15
N PRO A 266 -8.56 -5.69 -8.19
CA PRO A 266 -9.00 -4.47 -8.89
C PRO A 266 -10.27 -4.63 -9.74
N ILE A 267 -10.81 -5.84 -9.86
CA ILE A 267 -12.07 -6.09 -10.56
C ILE A 267 -13.28 -6.09 -9.61
N ASP A 268 -13.08 -6.15 -8.29
CA ASP A 268 -14.19 -6.07 -7.34
C ASP A 268 -14.78 -4.65 -7.37
N TYR A 269 -16.10 -4.54 -7.42
CA TYR A 269 -16.76 -3.23 -7.42
C TYR A 269 -16.68 -2.50 -6.07
N ARG A 270 -16.23 -3.20 -5.01
CA ARG A 270 -16.05 -2.67 -3.66
C ARG A 270 -14.58 -2.33 -3.45
N ASN A 271 -14.32 -1.18 -2.85
CA ASN A 271 -13.00 -0.88 -2.31
C ASN A 271 -12.92 -1.36 -0.86
N GLY A 272 -13.94 -1.05 -0.05
CA GLY A 272 -14.11 -1.59 1.28
C GLY A 272 -14.85 -2.92 1.25
N VAL A 273 -14.13 -4.05 1.25
CA VAL A 273 -14.74 -5.39 1.12
C VAL A 273 -15.57 -5.82 2.34
N ARG A 274 -15.21 -5.36 3.54
CA ARG A 274 -15.91 -5.75 4.79
C ARG A 274 -17.19 -4.94 4.93
N TRP A 275 -18.15 -5.49 5.68
CA TRP A 275 -19.44 -4.84 5.90
C TRP A 275 -19.30 -3.50 6.63
N HIS A 276 -18.31 -3.41 7.54
CA HIS A 276 -18.01 -2.21 8.34
C HIS A 276 -16.96 -1.29 7.69
N ASP A 277 -16.40 -1.66 6.53
CA ASP A 277 -15.50 -0.77 5.81
C ASP A 277 -16.34 0.39 5.22
N PHE A 278 -16.02 1.64 5.56
CA PHE A 278 -16.78 2.81 5.10
C PHE A 278 -16.52 3.06 3.63
N ASP A 279 -17.45 2.62 2.79
CA ASP A 279 -17.37 2.73 1.34
C ASP A 279 -18.79 3.05 0.85
N PRO A 280 -19.19 4.33 0.87
CA PRO A 280 -20.49 4.73 0.37
C PRO A 280 -20.66 4.48 -1.13
N THR A 281 -19.58 4.51 -1.91
CA THR A 281 -19.61 4.21 -3.34
C THR A 281 -20.16 2.80 -3.57
N LYS A 282 -19.71 1.79 -2.82
CA LYS A 282 -20.24 0.41 -2.95
C LYS A 282 -21.73 0.32 -2.60
N TRP A 283 -22.19 1.07 -1.61
CA TRP A 283 -23.59 1.04 -1.19
C TRP A 283 -24.48 1.70 -2.23
N VAL A 284 -24.03 2.82 -2.81
CA VAL A 284 -24.71 3.50 -3.91
C VAL A 284 -24.79 2.59 -5.15
N ILE A 285 -23.68 1.98 -5.57
CA ILE A 285 -23.66 1.05 -6.71
C ILE A 285 -24.58 -0.15 -6.45
N TRP A 286 -24.53 -0.71 -5.24
CA TRP A 286 -25.41 -1.83 -4.87
C TRP A 286 -26.88 -1.42 -4.92
N LEU A 287 -27.24 -0.25 -4.38
CA LEU A 287 -28.61 0.26 -4.43
C LEU A 287 -29.07 0.49 -5.87
N CYS A 288 -28.25 1.14 -6.71
CA CYS A 288 -28.52 1.31 -8.14
C CYS A 288 -28.74 -0.02 -8.84
N SER A 289 -28.08 -1.11 -8.42
CA SER A 289 -28.30 -2.43 -8.99
C SER A 289 -29.68 -3.03 -8.68
N GLN A 290 -30.27 -2.69 -7.53
CA GLN A 290 -31.62 -3.13 -7.18
C GLN A 290 -32.69 -2.53 -8.10
N PHE A 291 -32.38 -1.39 -8.74
CA PHE A 291 -33.25 -0.70 -9.71
C PHE A 291 -32.83 -0.92 -11.17
N GLY A 292 -31.87 -1.81 -11.43
CA GLY A 292 -31.36 -2.07 -12.79
C GLY A 292 -30.50 -0.95 -13.40
N LEU A 293 -30.11 0.06 -12.61
CA LEU A 293 -29.26 1.19 -13.05
C LEU A 293 -27.76 0.83 -13.04
N ALA A 294 -27.40 -0.27 -12.40
CA ALA A 294 -26.09 -0.91 -12.48
C ALA A 294 -26.29 -2.42 -12.59
N THR A 295 -25.61 -3.09 -13.52
CA THR A 295 -25.68 -4.56 -13.62
C THR A 295 -24.28 -5.15 -13.72
N ASN A 296 -24.17 -6.47 -13.62
CA ASN A 296 -22.90 -7.21 -13.67
C ASN A 296 -21.88 -6.73 -12.63
N LEU A 297 -22.33 -6.47 -11.39
CA LEU A 297 -21.44 -6.13 -10.28
C LEU A 297 -20.43 -7.25 -10.05
N ARG A 298 -19.18 -6.98 -10.39
CA ARG A 298 -18.08 -7.94 -10.27
C ARG A 298 -17.63 -8.02 -8.82
N ARG A 299 -17.52 -9.24 -8.29
CA ARG A 299 -16.98 -9.51 -6.95
C ARG A 299 -15.88 -10.55 -7.09
N PHE A 300 -14.78 -10.35 -6.38
CA PHE A 300 -13.77 -11.39 -6.28
C PHE A 300 -14.31 -12.55 -5.42
N PRO A 301 -13.97 -13.82 -5.73
CA PRO A 301 -14.45 -14.94 -4.93
C PRO A 301 -14.00 -14.82 -3.46
N GLN A 302 -14.93 -15.00 -2.53
CA GLN A 302 -14.67 -14.80 -1.10
C GLN A 302 -13.52 -15.67 -0.57
N ASN A 303 -13.37 -16.88 -1.13
CA ASN A 303 -12.28 -17.80 -0.78
C ASN A 303 -10.90 -17.24 -1.15
N GLU A 304 -10.77 -16.58 -2.29
CA GLU A 304 -9.48 -16.03 -2.72
C GLU A 304 -9.10 -14.80 -1.88
N ILE A 305 -10.09 -13.96 -1.52
CA ILE A 305 -9.88 -12.87 -0.55
C ILE A 305 -9.44 -13.43 0.81
N ALA A 306 -10.04 -14.54 1.24
CA ALA A 306 -9.66 -15.20 2.49
C ALA A 306 -8.25 -15.79 2.44
N LYS A 307 -7.84 -16.41 1.31
CA LYS A 307 -6.48 -16.89 1.09
C LYS A 307 -5.46 -15.76 1.22
N GLY A 308 -5.65 -14.63 0.55
CA GLY A 308 -4.74 -13.48 0.65
C GLY A 308 -4.56 -12.99 2.09
N ARG A 309 -5.66 -12.92 2.87
CA ARG A 309 -5.58 -12.55 4.30
C ARG A 309 -4.84 -13.58 5.15
N ILE A 310 -5.02 -14.87 4.88
CA ILE A 310 -4.33 -15.94 5.62
C ILE A 310 -2.84 -15.95 5.25
N GLN A 311 -2.50 -15.79 3.97
CA GLN A 311 -1.12 -15.66 3.50
C GLN A 311 -0.41 -14.51 4.23
N ARG A 312 -1.01 -13.31 4.23
CA ARG A 312 -0.41 -12.17 4.94
C ARG A 312 -0.29 -12.38 6.45
N LYS A 313 -1.24 -13.09 7.08
CA LYS A 313 -1.12 -13.45 8.50
C LYS A 313 0.03 -14.41 8.75
N ARG A 314 0.24 -15.40 7.88
CA ARG A 314 1.38 -16.32 7.98
C ARG A 314 2.69 -15.57 7.85
N GLU A 315 2.83 -14.73 6.82
CA GLU A 315 4.04 -13.93 6.64
C GLU A 315 4.34 -13.05 7.87
N LYS A 316 3.34 -12.43 8.49
CA LYS A 316 3.53 -11.69 9.75
C LYS A 316 3.94 -12.58 10.91
N LEU A 317 3.35 -13.77 11.03
CA LEU A 317 3.73 -14.72 12.06
C LEU A 317 5.16 -15.22 11.85
N ASP A 318 5.57 -15.43 10.60
CA ASP A 318 6.94 -15.81 10.25
C ASP A 318 7.92 -14.67 10.62
N GLU A 319 7.62 -13.42 10.24
CA GLU A 319 8.38 -12.21 10.63
C GLU A 319 8.48 -11.99 12.15
N GLU A 320 7.45 -12.39 12.91
CA GLU A 320 7.46 -12.35 14.38
C GLU A 320 8.25 -13.53 14.96
N SER A 321 8.11 -14.72 14.36
CA SER A 321 8.81 -15.94 14.74
C SER A 321 10.32 -15.81 14.58
N GLU A 322 10.81 -15.14 13.53
CA GLU A 322 12.24 -14.86 13.29
C GLU A 322 12.90 -14.02 14.40
N LYS A 323 12.12 -13.30 15.21
CA LYS A 323 12.63 -12.46 16.30
C LYS A 323 12.76 -13.21 17.62
N VAL A 324 12.29 -14.45 17.67
CA VAL A 324 12.30 -15.31 18.86
C VAL A 324 13.43 -16.32 18.71
N ASP A 325 14.20 -16.52 19.78
CA ASP A 325 15.17 -17.61 19.85
C ASP A 325 14.44 -18.93 20.09
N TRP A 326 14.38 -19.76 19.06
CA TRP A 326 13.82 -21.11 19.12
C TRP A 326 14.89 -22.18 19.35
N GLY A 327 16.17 -21.80 19.50
CA GLY A 327 17.31 -22.71 19.45
C GLY A 327 17.60 -23.22 18.04
N VAL A 328 18.63 -24.07 17.93
CA VAL A 328 19.09 -24.61 16.66
C VAL A 328 18.11 -25.67 16.13
N PRO A 329 17.60 -25.55 14.88
CA PRO A 329 16.72 -26.56 14.29
C PRO A 329 17.34 -27.96 14.30
N LEU A 330 16.51 -29.00 14.47
CA LEU A 330 16.99 -30.39 14.59
C LEU A 330 17.81 -30.83 13.37
N GLU A 331 17.45 -30.31 12.19
CA GLU A 331 18.08 -30.61 10.91
C GLU A 331 19.46 -29.97 10.76
N GLU A 332 19.76 -28.94 11.55
CA GLU A 332 21.03 -28.20 11.55
C GLU A 332 21.97 -28.65 12.67
N LEU A 333 21.47 -29.46 13.62
CA LEU A 333 22.29 -29.97 14.72
C LEU A 333 23.37 -30.94 14.21
N PRO A 334 24.59 -30.90 14.77
CA PRO A 334 25.58 -31.93 14.51
C PRO A 334 25.07 -33.29 14.99
N VAL A 335 25.47 -34.35 14.30
CA VAL A 335 25.10 -35.71 14.70
C VAL A 335 26.09 -36.21 15.75
N MET A 336 25.59 -36.72 16.87
CA MET A 336 26.37 -37.33 17.95
C MET A 336 26.04 -38.82 18.06
N GLU A 337 27.07 -39.66 18.22
CA GLU A 337 26.90 -41.08 18.49
C GLU A 337 26.48 -41.31 19.95
N TRP A 338 25.72 -42.36 20.22
CA TRP A 338 25.25 -42.66 21.59
C TRP A 338 26.40 -42.86 22.58
N GLU A 339 27.46 -43.53 22.14
CA GLU A 339 28.66 -43.79 22.95
C GLU A 339 29.39 -42.49 23.31
N GLU A 340 29.43 -41.54 22.38
CA GLU A 340 30.01 -40.21 22.60
C GLU A 340 29.18 -39.42 23.63
N PHE A 341 27.85 -39.43 23.48
CA PHE A 341 26.93 -38.83 24.44
C PHE A 341 27.15 -39.38 25.86
N GLU A 342 27.18 -40.70 26.02
CA GLU A 342 27.41 -41.34 27.33
C GLU A 342 28.79 -40.98 27.89
N GLN A 343 29.83 -40.95 27.04
CA GLN A 343 31.16 -40.59 27.47
C GLN A 343 31.22 -39.15 27.98
N GLN A 344 30.67 -38.19 27.23
CA GLN A 344 30.64 -36.78 27.62
C GLN A 344 29.85 -36.58 28.92
N ALA A 345 28.72 -37.28 29.07
CA ALA A 345 27.93 -37.26 30.30
C ALA A 345 28.70 -37.79 31.53
N ARG A 346 29.52 -38.84 31.36
CA ARG A 346 30.37 -39.39 32.45
C ARG A 346 31.56 -38.50 32.78
N THR A 347 32.08 -37.73 31.82
CA THR A 347 33.24 -36.86 32.00
C THR A 347 32.89 -35.47 32.56
N GLY A 348 31.63 -35.24 32.93
CA GLY A 348 31.21 -34.05 33.68
C GLY A 348 30.31 -33.07 32.93
N CYS A 349 29.89 -33.37 31.70
CA CYS A 349 28.87 -32.59 31.00
C CYS A 349 27.47 -33.02 31.47
N ASN A 350 26.59 -32.07 31.83
CA ASN A 350 25.21 -32.43 32.19
C ASN A 350 24.37 -32.54 30.92
N LEU A 351 24.48 -33.67 30.22
CA LEU A 351 23.77 -33.92 28.97
C LEU A 351 22.58 -34.86 29.18
N ILE A 352 21.46 -34.57 28.51
CA ILE A 352 20.28 -35.44 28.45
C ILE A 352 19.78 -35.58 27.01
N VAL A 353 19.19 -36.72 26.68
CA VAL A 353 18.51 -36.90 25.39
C VAL A 353 17.01 -36.73 25.58
N ILE A 354 16.38 -35.89 24.78
CA ILE A 354 14.92 -35.75 24.69
C ILE A 354 14.55 -35.63 23.21
N ARG A 355 13.56 -36.40 22.74
CA ARG A 355 13.10 -36.42 21.34
C ARG A 355 14.24 -36.66 20.33
N GLY A 356 15.24 -37.45 20.72
CA GLY A 356 16.40 -37.74 19.87
C GLY A 356 17.39 -36.58 19.71
N ALA A 357 17.24 -35.48 20.46
CA ALA A 357 18.23 -34.41 20.54
C ALA A 357 18.96 -34.44 21.89
N VAL A 358 20.27 -34.18 21.86
CA VAL A 358 21.12 -33.99 23.02
C VAL A 358 21.00 -32.54 23.48
N HIS A 359 20.74 -32.36 24.77
CA HIS A 359 20.60 -31.05 25.40
C HIS A 359 21.67 -30.89 26.47
N ASP A 360 22.36 -29.74 26.47
CA ASP A 360 23.23 -29.35 27.57
C ASP A 360 22.42 -28.59 28.62
N VAL A 361 22.09 -29.28 29.71
CA VAL A 361 21.31 -28.71 30.81
C VAL A 361 22.19 -28.20 31.94
N SER A 362 23.52 -28.06 31.73
CA SER A 362 24.47 -27.69 32.78
C SER A 362 24.12 -26.39 33.52
N ALA A 363 23.70 -25.36 32.78
CA ALA A 363 23.27 -24.09 33.36
C ALA A 363 21.85 -24.12 33.94
N PHE A 364 21.06 -25.15 33.62
CA PHE A 364 19.64 -25.23 33.99
C PHE A 364 19.36 -26.13 35.20
N VAL A 365 20.27 -27.04 35.57
CA VAL A 365 20.07 -27.98 36.68
C VAL A 365 19.59 -27.30 37.97
N THR A 366 20.18 -26.15 38.34
CA THR A 366 19.82 -25.42 39.57
C THR A 366 18.53 -24.62 39.46
N GLU A 367 18.14 -24.25 38.24
CA GLU A 367 16.97 -23.42 37.93
C GLU A 367 15.71 -24.26 37.66
N HIS A 368 15.84 -25.58 37.55
CA HIS A 368 14.73 -26.46 37.25
C HIS A 368 13.63 -26.38 38.33
N PRO A 369 12.37 -26.01 37.99
CA PRO A 369 11.30 -25.81 38.98
C PRO A 369 10.94 -27.05 39.82
N GLY A 370 11.16 -28.25 39.27
CA GLY A 370 10.98 -29.52 39.98
C GLY A 370 12.14 -29.89 40.91
N GLY A 371 13.17 -29.03 40.98
CA GLY A 371 14.38 -29.21 41.78
C GLY A 371 15.52 -29.91 41.02
N PRO A 372 16.79 -29.70 41.46
CA PRO A 372 17.98 -30.24 40.78
C PRO A 372 18.01 -31.76 40.68
N ALA A 373 17.54 -32.46 41.72
CA ALA A 373 17.58 -33.92 41.80
C ALA A 373 16.81 -34.60 40.66
N MET A 374 15.76 -33.96 40.14
CA MET A 374 14.97 -34.47 39.02
C MET A 374 15.76 -34.50 37.71
N ILE A 375 16.64 -33.53 37.49
CA ILE A 375 17.51 -33.49 36.30
C ILE A 375 18.75 -34.37 36.51
N THR A 376 19.37 -34.34 37.69
CA THR A 376 20.59 -35.11 37.96
C THR A 376 20.38 -36.62 37.74
N GLY A 377 19.19 -37.14 38.08
CA GLY A 377 18.84 -38.55 37.82
C GLY A 377 18.71 -38.93 36.34
N ALA A 378 18.55 -37.95 35.46
CA ALA A 378 18.36 -38.11 34.02
C ALA A 378 19.66 -37.88 33.20
N ILE A 379 20.73 -37.38 33.81
CA ILE A 379 22.01 -37.15 33.13
C ILE A 379 22.53 -38.45 32.50
N GLY A 380 22.92 -38.37 31.23
CA GLY A 380 23.43 -39.51 30.46
C GLY A 380 22.37 -40.53 30.01
N LYS A 381 21.08 -40.16 30.04
CA LYS A 381 19.96 -41.03 29.63
C LYS A 381 19.07 -40.38 28.57
N ASP A 382 18.27 -41.20 27.91
CA ASP A 382 17.06 -40.75 27.22
C ASP A 382 15.97 -40.45 28.25
N ALA A 383 15.63 -39.19 28.40
CA ALA A 383 14.62 -38.66 29.31
C ALA A 383 13.31 -38.30 28.58
N THR A 384 13.14 -38.72 27.32
CA THR A 384 11.94 -38.38 26.51
C THR A 384 10.66 -38.78 27.21
N GLU A 385 10.55 -40.03 27.68
CA GLU A 385 9.35 -40.52 28.37
C GLU A 385 9.09 -39.74 29.68
N MET A 386 10.16 -39.42 30.42
CA MET A 386 10.05 -38.63 31.65
C MET A 386 9.57 -37.20 31.38
N PHE A 387 9.95 -36.62 30.23
CA PHE A 387 9.60 -35.27 29.83
C PHE A 387 8.17 -35.17 29.24
N GLU A 388 7.75 -36.15 28.44
CA GLU A 388 6.50 -36.08 27.66
C GLU A 388 5.25 -36.58 28.39
N GLY A 389 5.39 -37.28 29.51
CA GLY A 389 4.22 -37.66 30.30
C GLY A 389 4.22 -39.06 30.92
N GLY A 390 5.36 -39.77 30.93
CA GLY A 390 5.47 -41.00 31.74
C GLY A 390 5.26 -40.75 33.23
N VAL A 391 5.53 -39.52 33.70
CA VAL A 391 5.25 -39.07 35.08
C VAL A 391 4.62 -37.66 35.10
N TYR A 392 5.19 -36.71 34.35
CA TYR A 392 4.67 -35.34 34.20
C TYR A 392 4.76 -34.90 32.74
N GLY A 393 3.67 -34.36 32.18
CA GLY A 393 3.68 -33.76 30.83
C GLY A 393 4.14 -32.31 30.89
N HIS A 394 5.35 -32.02 30.41
CA HIS A 394 5.90 -30.66 30.43
C HIS A 394 5.09 -29.69 29.56
N SER A 395 5.05 -28.43 29.98
CA SER A 395 4.32 -27.37 29.27
C SER A 395 5.02 -26.96 27.97
N ASN A 396 4.30 -26.21 27.11
CA ASN A 396 4.89 -25.60 25.92
C ASN A 396 6.08 -24.69 26.29
N ALA A 397 6.01 -23.97 27.42
CA ALA A 397 7.11 -23.11 27.87
C ALA A 397 8.36 -23.92 28.24
N ALA A 398 8.18 -25.08 28.88
CA ALA A 398 9.29 -25.97 29.19
C ALA A 398 9.88 -26.60 27.92
N SER A 399 9.05 -26.95 26.93
CA SER A 399 9.54 -27.41 25.62
C SER A 399 10.33 -26.32 24.89
N ASN A 400 9.82 -25.09 24.83
CA ASN A 400 10.52 -23.98 24.18
C ASN A 400 11.87 -23.67 24.85
N LEU A 401 11.94 -23.73 26.18
CA LEU A 401 13.19 -23.53 26.91
C LEU A 401 14.17 -24.69 26.69
N LEU A 402 13.67 -25.92 26.63
CA LEU A 402 14.50 -27.08 26.33
C LEU A 402 15.11 -26.95 24.92
N ASP A 403 14.33 -26.50 23.95
CA ASP A 403 14.77 -26.33 22.57
C ASP A 403 15.96 -25.37 22.41
N THR A 404 16.14 -24.39 23.32
CA THR A 404 17.32 -23.50 23.29
C THR A 404 18.60 -24.15 23.84
N MET A 405 18.49 -25.33 24.46
CA MET A 405 19.61 -26.06 25.06
C MET A 405 20.16 -27.18 24.15
N ARG A 406 19.63 -27.31 22.92
CA ARG A 406 20.05 -28.35 21.97
C ARG A 406 21.49 -28.14 21.50
N ILE A 407 22.29 -29.22 21.52
CA ILE A 407 23.68 -29.20 21.06
C ILE A 407 23.98 -30.21 19.95
N ALA A 408 23.20 -31.30 19.85
CA ALA A 408 23.39 -32.33 18.83
C ALA A 408 22.10 -33.14 18.61
N ALA A 409 21.99 -33.82 17.46
CA ALA A 409 21.01 -34.86 17.23
C ALA A 409 21.66 -36.23 17.46
N ILE A 410 21.02 -37.12 18.22
CA ILE A 410 21.49 -38.51 18.36
C ILE A 410 21.32 -39.23 17.03
N LYS A 411 22.39 -39.90 16.58
CA LYS A 411 22.30 -40.78 15.42
C LYS A 411 21.31 -41.91 15.72
N LYS A 412 20.22 -41.96 14.95
CA LYS A 412 19.31 -43.10 14.98
C LYS A 412 20.09 -44.36 14.64
N THR A 413 20.19 -45.29 15.58
CA THR A 413 20.62 -46.65 15.28
C THR A 413 19.60 -47.22 14.30
N PRO A 414 19.99 -47.75 13.13
CA PRO A 414 19.04 -48.47 12.30
C PRO A 414 18.51 -49.64 13.11
N HIS A 415 17.24 -49.57 13.53
CA HIS A 415 16.58 -50.73 14.10
C HIS A 415 16.58 -51.81 13.03
N VAL A 416 17.32 -52.87 13.31
CA VAL A 416 17.12 -54.18 12.69
C VAL A 416 15.80 -54.68 13.27
N GLU A 417 14.71 -54.56 12.50
CA GLU A 417 13.55 -55.45 12.62
C GLU A 417 13.64 -56.54 11.56
#